data_AF-R5AFN2-F1
#
_entry.id   AF-R5AFN2-F1
#
_cell.length_a   1.000
_cell.length_b   1.000
_cell.length_c   1.000
_cell.angle_alpha   90.00
_cell.angle_beta   90.00
_cell.angle_gamma   90.00
#
_symmetry.space_group_name_H-M   'P 1'
#
loop_
_entity.id
_entity.type
_entity.pdbx_description
1 polymer ?
#
loop_
_entity_poly.entity_id
_entity_poly.type
_entity_poly.pdbx_seq_one_letter_code
_entity_poly.pdbx_strand_id
1 'polypeptide(L)'
;MIEMKQLRAVSKTEKILFPIVVTIFVAFLVPSATPLVGALMLGNLARESGVVDRISKTMQNELINIVTIFLGLSVGATATASTFLTWKTIAIIILGVIAFGGGTAGGVLLVKFVNLFTKDKINPLIGSAGVSAVPMAARVSQVVGQKENPKNFLLMHAMGPNVAGVIGSAIAAGVFLSLFS
;
A
#
# COMPACT_ATOMS: atom_id res chain seq x y z
N MET A 1 7.89 -1.84 -25.28
CA MET A 1 7.27 -1.79 -23.93
C MET A 1 6.75 -3.18 -23.59
N ILE A 2 6.87 -3.63 -22.33
CA ILE A 2 6.42 -4.98 -21.94
C ILE A 2 4.90 -4.96 -21.74
N GLU A 3 4.20 -5.81 -22.48
CA GLU A 3 2.77 -6.08 -22.29
C GLU A 3 2.61 -7.15 -21.21
N MET A 4 1.72 -6.89 -20.25
CA MET A 4 1.51 -7.79 -19.13
C MET A 4 0.49 -8.87 -19.50
N LYS A 5 0.79 -10.13 -19.16
CA LYS A 5 -0.16 -11.24 -19.30
C LYS A 5 -1.39 -11.01 -18.43
N GLN A 6 -2.54 -11.51 -18.86
CA GLN A 6 -3.79 -11.42 -18.10
C GLN A 6 -3.62 -12.07 -16.71
N LEU A 7 -4.25 -11.45 -15.70
CA LEU A 7 -4.26 -11.98 -14.34
C LEU A 7 -4.97 -13.34 -14.28
N ARG A 8 -4.46 -14.24 -13.43
CA ARG A 8 -5.12 -15.53 -13.16
C ARG A 8 -6.47 -15.33 -12.49
N ALA A 9 -7.40 -16.24 -12.74
CA ALA A 9 -8.62 -16.31 -11.96
C ALA A 9 -8.30 -16.74 -10.52
N VAL A 10 -8.74 -15.95 -9.54
CA VAL A 10 -8.54 -16.22 -8.12
C VAL A 10 -9.83 -16.77 -7.53
N SER A 11 -9.74 -17.92 -6.85
CA SER A 11 -10.92 -18.55 -6.23
C SER A 11 -11.42 -17.75 -5.04
N LYS A 12 -12.71 -17.87 -4.71
CA LYS A 12 -13.29 -17.21 -3.52
C LYS A 12 -12.60 -17.68 -2.22
N THR A 13 -12.29 -18.97 -2.14
CA THR A 13 -11.58 -19.57 -1.00
C THR A 13 -10.21 -18.95 -0.80
N GLU A 14 -9.46 -18.71 -1.89
CA GLU A 14 -8.15 -18.08 -1.83
C GLU A 14 -8.21 -16.63 -1.32
N LYS A 15 -9.22 -15.86 -1.74
CA LYS A 15 -9.42 -14.48 -1.26
C LYS A 15 -9.76 -14.42 0.24
N ILE A 16 -10.51 -15.39 0.76
CA ILE A 16 -10.89 -15.47 2.17
C ILE A 16 -9.71 -15.95 3.03
N LEU A 17 -8.93 -16.92 2.56
CA LEU A 17 -7.77 -17.45 3.28
C LEU A 17 -6.62 -16.45 3.34
N PHE A 18 -6.43 -15.63 2.30
CA PHE A 18 -5.36 -14.64 2.22
C PHE A 18 -5.22 -13.77 3.50
N PRO A 19 -6.24 -13.03 3.96
CA PRO A 19 -6.12 -12.20 5.16
C PRO A 19 -5.82 -13.00 6.43
N ILE A 20 -6.32 -14.23 6.55
CA ILE A 20 -6.09 -15.09 7.72
C ILE A 20 -4.63 -15.54 7.75
N VAL A 21 -4.13 -16.09 6.64
CA VAL A 21 -2.75 -16.59 6.53
C VAL A 21 -1.74 -15.47 6.72
N VAL A 22 -1.97 -14.30 6.09
CA VAL A 22 -1.08 -13.14 6.25
C VAL A 22 -1.05 -12.66 7.70
N THR A 23 -2.20 -12.59 8.37
CA THR A 23 -2.26 -12.16 9.78
C THR A 23 -1.50 -13.12 10.68
N ILE A 24 -1.70 -14.44 10.52
CA ILE A 24 -0.99 -15.47 11.30
C ILE A 24 0.53 -15.38 11.03
N PHE A 25 0.93 -15.27 9.76
CA PHE A 25 2.33 -15.18 9.39
C PHE A 25 3.02 -13.94 9.99
N VAL A 26 2.37 -12.78 9.91
CA VAL A 26 2.90 -11.54 10.52
C VAL A 26 2.92 -11.64 12.04
N ALA A 27 1.91 -12.25 12.67
CA ALA A 27 1.87 -12.42 14.11
C ALA A 27 3.04 -13.25 14.65
N PHE A 28 3.48 -14.27 13.91
CA PHE A 28 4.65 -15.07 14.29
C PHE A 28 5.98 -14.37 13.97
N LEU A 29 6.06 -13.65 12.85
CA LEU A 29 7.33 -13.07 12.40
C LEU A 29 7.63 -11.71 13.06
N VAL A 30 6.63 -10.84 13.16
CA VAL A 30 6.75 -9.48 13.72
C VAL A 30 5.53 -9.19 14.59
N PRO A 31 5.51 -9.65 15.86
CA PRO A 31 4.36 -9.51 16.75
C PRO A 31 3.90 -8.06 16.93
N SER A 32 4.83 -7.10 16.94
CA SER A 32 4.56 -5.65 17.01
C SER A 32 3.81 -5.09 15.80
N ALA A 33 3.89 -5.74 14.63
CA ALA A 33 3.14 -5.35 13.42
C ALA A 33 1.71 -5.92 13.41
N THR A 34 1.40 -6.88 14.28
CA THR A 34 0.11 -7.60 14.32
C THR A 34 -1.09 -6.66 14.46
N PRO A 35 -1.08 -5.62 15.32
CA PRO A 35 -2.24 -4.73 15.43
C PRO A 35 -2.53 -3.98 14.13
N LEU A 36 -1.48 -3.55 13.42
CA LEU A 36 -1.62 -2.79 12.16
C LEU A 36 -2.07 -3.70 11.01
N VAL A 37 -1.37 -4.81 10.79
CA VAL A 37 -1.69 -5.75 9.70
C VAL A 37 -3.01 -6.47 9.99
N GLY A 38 -3.26 -6.85 11.23
CA GLY A 38 -4.50 -7.50 11.66
C GLY A 38 -5.72 -6.62 11.42
N ALA A 39 -5.67 -5.32 11.75
CA ALA A 39 -6.77 -4.39 11.47
C ALA A 39 -7.03 -4.26 9.96
N LEU A 40 -5.98 -4.17 9.14
CA LEU A 40 -6.10 -4.12 7.67
C LEU A 40 -6.72 -5.41 7.11
N MET A 41 -6.24 -6.57 7.57
CA MET A 41 -6.71 -7.88 7.12
C MET A 41 -8.12 -8.19 7.62
N LEU A 42 -8.53 -7.67 8.79
CA LEU A 42 -9.91 -7.75 9.27
C LEU A 42 -10.87 -7.02 8.32
N GLY A 43 -10.52 -5.81 7.88
CA GLY A 43 -11.30 -5.10 6.86
C GLY A 43 -11.38 -5.88 5.53
N ASN A 44 -10.27 -6.50 5.12
CA ASN A 44 -10.24 -7.35 3.93
C ASN A 44 -11.14 -8.59 4.08
N LEU A 45 -11.10 -9.26 5.23
CA LEU A 45 -11.94 -10.42 5.52
C LEU A 45 -13.43 -10.06 5.58
N ALA A 46 -13.78 -8.91 6.18
CA ALA A 46 -15.16 -8.41 6.18
C ALA A 46 -15.69 -8.17 4.76
N ARG A 47 -14.83 -7.71 3.84
CA ARG A 47 -15.17 -7.54 2.42
C ARG A 47 -15.31 -8.86 1.66
N GLU A 48 -14.37 -9.78 1.83
CA GLU A 48 -14.31 -11.02 1.03
C GLU A 48 -15.19 -12.16 1.58
N SER A 49 -15.55 -12.14 2.87
CA SER A 49 -16.37 -13.19 3.49
C SER A 49 -17.82 -13.23 2.96
N GLY A 50 -18.37 -12.10 2.52
CA GLY A 50 -19.72 -11.99 1.94
C GLY A 50 -20.88 -12.24 2.91
N VAL A 51 -20.61 -12.54 4.18
CA VAL A 51 -21.62 -12.80 5.23
C VAL A 51 -21.89 -11.58 6.11
N VAL A 52 -20.98 -10.60 6.11
CA VAL A 52 -21.06 -9.37 6.92
C VAL A 52 -21.15 -8.11 6.06
N ASP A 53 -21.94 -8.15 4.97
CA ASP A 53 -22.05 -7.05 4.01
C ASP A 53 -22.44 -5.71 4.67
N ARG A 54 -23.39 -5.73 5.62
CA ARG A 54 -23.77 -4.55 6.39
C ARG A 54 -22.59 -3.94 7.14
N ILE A 55 -21.80 -4.77 7.82
CA ILE A 55 -20.62 -4.32 8.59
C ILE A 55 -19.56 -3.78 7.63
N SER A 56 -19.28 -4.50 6.55
CA SER A 56 -18.29 -4.09 5.54
C SER A 56 -18.64 -2.72 4.91
N LYS A 57 -19.92 -2.49 4.59
CA LYS A 57 -20.41 -1.20 4.08
C LYS A 57 -20.31 -0.08 5.12
N THR A 58 -20.67 -0.36 6.37
CA THR A 58 -20.52 0.62 7.46
C THR A 58 -19.04 0.97 7.69
N MET A 59 -18.13 -0.01 7.65
CA MET A 59 -16.69 0.22 7.80
C MET A 59 -16.11 1.09 6.67
N GLN A 60 -16.51 0.85 5.42
CA GLN A 60 -15.97 1.54 4.24
C GLN A 60 -16.53 2.96 4.02
N ASN A 61 -17.69 3.28 4.60
CA ASN A 61 -18.36 4.56 4.40
C ASN A 61 -18.50 5.33 5.72
N GLU A 62 -19.51 5.00 6.52
CA GLU A 62 -19.87 5.79 7.70
C GLU A 62 -18.76 5.84 8.76
N LEU A 63 -18.21 4.67 9.12
CA LEU A 63 -17.23 4.57 10.19
C LEU A 63 -15.92 5.29 9.82
N ILE A 64 -15.40 5.05 8.61
CA ILE A 64 -14.17 5.69 8.17
C ILE A 64 -14.35 7.21 8.06
N ASN A 65 -15.52 7.70 7.61
CA ASN A 65 -15.80 9.13 7.54
C ASN A 65 -15.79 9.79 8.93
N ILE A 66 -16.46 9.17 9.91
CA ILE A 66 -16.50 9.68 11.29
C ILE A 66 -15.10 9.68 11.92
N VAL A 67 -14.38 8.56 11.83
CA VAL A 67 -13.04 8.43 12.42
C VAL A 67 -12.04 9.38 11.73
N THR A 68 -12.16 9.60 10.42
CA THR A 68 -11.30 10.53 9.68
C THR A 68 -11.51 11.97 10.14
N ILE A 69 -12.75 12.39 10.43
CA ILE A 69 -13.03 13.72 10.97
C ILE A 69 -12.33 13.89 12.33
N PHE A 70 -12.51 12.93 13.24
CA PHE A 70 -11.88 12.99 14.56
C PHE A 70 -10.36 12.93 14.49
N LEU A 71 -9.79 12.10 13.61
CA LEU A 71 -8.36 12.02 13.39
C LEU A 71 -7.81 13.35 12.84
N GLY A 72 -8.49 13.93 11.85
CA GLY A 72 -8.12 15.22 11.26
C GLY A 72 -8.15 16.37 12.27
N LEU A 73 -9.19 16.44 13.09
CA LEU A 73 -9.29 17.42 14.18
C LEU A 73 -8.20 17.21 15.23
N SER A 74 -7.95 15.96 15.64
CA SER A 74 -6.93 15.64 16.64
C SER A 74 -5.52 15.99 16.17
N VAL A 75 -5.17 15.59 14.94
CA VAL A 75 -3.86 15.92 14.34
C VAL A 75 -3.73 17.44 14.13
N GLY A 76 -4.78 18.10 13.63
CA GLY A 76 -4.80 19.55 13.47
C GLY A 76 -4.64 20.32 14.78
N ALA A 77 -5.27 19.84 15.87
CA ALA A 77 -5.14 20.44 17.19
C ALA A 77 -3.69 20.37 17.74
N THR A 78 -2.90 19.39 17.32
CA THR A 78 -1.47 19.27 17.72
C THR A 78 -0.51 20.14 16.89
N ALA A 79 -0.99 20.77 15.82
CA ALA A 79 -0.20 21.63 14.93
C ALA A 79 -0.05 23.07 15.48
N THR A 80 0.44 23.19 16.72
CA THR A 80 0.74 24.49 17.33
C THR A 80 1.90 25.19 16.63
N ALA A 81 1.97 26.52 16.69
CA ALA A 81 3.03 27.28 16.04
C ALA A 81 4.44 26.85 16.49
N SER A 82 4.61 26.50 17.76
CA SER A 82 5.89 26.05 18.33
C SER A 82 6.32 24.65 17.87
N THR A 83 5.39 23.78 17.48
CA THR A 83 5.68 22.45 16.92
C THR A 83 5.83 22.50 15.41
N PHE A 84 5.02 23.31 14.72
CA PHE A 84 4.97 23.36 13.26
C PHE A 84 6.00 24.30 12.64
N LEU A 85 6.21 25.51 13.18
CA LEU A 85 7.17 26.49 12.64
C LEU A 85 8.59 26.25 13.16
N THR A 86 9.10 25.05 12.90
CA THR A 86 10.47 24.68 13.28
C THR A 86 11.28 24.25 12.06
N TRP A 87 12.60 24.43 12.13
CA TRP A 87 13.52 23.89 11.12
C TRP A 87 13.39 22.37 10.96
N LYS A 88 12.96 21.66 12.02
CA LYS A 88 12.69 20.22 11.97
C LYS A 88 11.54 19.89 11.02
N THR A 89 10.47 20.69 11.00
CA THR A 89 9.33 20.48 10.08
C THR A 89 9.76 20.58 8.63
N ILE A 90 10.57 21.58 8.28
CA ILE A 90 11.11 21.73 6.93
C ILE A 90 11.98 20.53 6.55
N ALA A 91 12.82 20.06 7.48
CA ALA A 91 13.63 18.86 7.27
C ALA A 91 12.77 17.61 7.01
N ILE A 92 11.66 17.43 7.74
CA ILE A 92 10.71 16.31 7.53
C ILE A 92 10.09 16.38 6.13
N ILE A 93 9.68 17.57 5.67
CA ILE A 93 9.08 17.74 4.33
C ILE A 93 10.09 17.36 3.24
N ILE A 94 11.31 17.88 3.32
CA ILE A 94 12.37 17.59 2.33
C ILE A 94 12.72 16.09 2.35
N LEU A 95 12.88 15.50 3.54
CA LEU A 95 13.14 14.08 3.70
C LEU A 95 12.01 13.24 3.09
N GLY A 96 10.76 13.67 3.26
CA GLY A 96 9.59 13.02 2.66
C GLY A 96 9.65 13.00 1.13
N VAL A 97 9.99 14.12 0.49
CA VAL A 97 10.15 14.19 -0.98
C VAL A 97 11.25 13.24 -1.46
N ILE A 98 12.41 13.25 -0.78
CA ILE A 98 13.53 12.37 -1.11
C ILE A 98 13.14 10.90 -0.88
N ALA A 99 12.41 10.59 0.19
CA ALA A 99 11.94 9.24 0.49
C ALA A 99 10.97 8.71 -0.59
N PHE A 100 10.05 9.55 -1.08
CA PHE A 100 9.16 9.19 -2.19
C PHE A 100 9.93 8.98 -3.50
N GLY A 101 10.90 9.84 -3.80
CA GLY A 101 11.79 9.68 -4.95
C GLY A 101 12.64 8.42 -4.88
N GLY A 102 13.23 8.14 -3.72
CA GLY A 102 14.00 6.93 -3.47
C GLY A 102 13.15 5.65 -3.52
N GLY A 103 11.94 5.69 -2.96
CA GLY A 103 11.01 4.55 -2.99
C GLY A 103 10.52 4.22 -4.40
N THR A 104 10.17 5.23 -5.20
CA THR A 104 9.79 5.04 -6.61
C THR A 104 10.96 4.54 -7.45
N ALA A 105 12.14 5.17 -7.33
CA ALA A 105 13.34 4.73 -8.04
C ALA A 105 13.74 3.30 -7.64
N GLY A 106 13.75 3.00 -6.34
CA GLY A 106 14.03 1.68 -5.79
C GLY A 106 13.07 0.61 -6.33
N GLY A 107 11.77 0.89 -6.36
CA GLY A 107 10.77 -0.02 -6.94
C GLY A 107 11.01 -0.32 -8.42
N VAL A 108 11.32 0.70 -9.22
CA VAL A 108 11.64 0.53 -10.65
C VAL A 108 12.94 -0.25 -10.85
N LEU A 109 13.99 0.06 -10.08
CA LEU A 109 15.28 -0.64 -10.14
C LEU A 109 15.15 -2.11 -9.74
N LEU A 110 14.36 -2.41 -8.71
CA LEU A 110 14.09 -3.77 -8.28
C LEU A 110 13.41 -4.58 -9.39
N VAL A 111 12.42 -4.01 -10.08
CA VAL A 111 11.79 -4.68 -11.22
C VAL A 111 12.79 -4.91 -12.35
N LYS A 112 13.66 -3.94 -12.66
CA LYS A 112 14.74 -4.12 -13.65
C LYS A 112 15.70 -5.23 -13.25
N PHE A 113 16.02 -5.35 -11.96
CA PHE A 113 16.87 -6.41 -11.43
C PHE A 113 16.20 -7.79 -11.53
N VAL A 114 14.94 -7.91 -11.10
CA VAL A 114 14.15 -9.16 -11.21
C VAL A 114 14.00 -9.59 -12.67
N ASN A 115 13.89 -8.63 -13.59
CA ASN A 115 13.87 -8.87 -15.02
C ASN A 115 15.18 -9.46 -15.57
N LEU A 116 16.30 -9.47 -14.85
CA LEU A 116 17.51 -10.16 -15.32
C LEU A 116 17.38 -11.68 -15.17
N PHE A 117 16.64 -12.14 -14.16
CA PHE A 117 16.54 -13.57 -13.81
C PHE A 117 15.23 -14.22 -14.26
N THR A 118 14.20 -13.42 -14.54
CA THR A 118 12.86 -13.95 -14.90
C THR A 118 12.70 -14.09 -16.41
N LYS A 119 12.09 -15.20 -16.84
CA LYS A 119 11.70 -15.44 -18.25
C LYS A 119 10.54 -14.52 -18.66
N ASP A 120 9.54 -14.41 -17.79
CA ASP A 120 8.42 -13.48 -17.93
C ASP A 120 8.83 -12.11 -17.39
N LYS A 121 9.14 -11.18 -18.30
CA LYS A 121 9.55 -9.82 -17.92
C LYS A 121 8.34 -9.05 -17.36
N ILE A 122 8.58 -8.27 -16.30
CA ILE A 122 7.63 -7.38 -15.66
C ILE A 122 7.86 -5.96 -16.16
N ASN A 123 6.81 -5.21 -16.45
CA ASN A 123 6.95 -3.81 -16.85
C ASN A 123 7.53 -2.97 -15.68
N PRO A 124 8.68 -2.28 -15.83
CA PRO A 124 9.27 -1.47 -14.75
C PRO A 124 8.36 -0.38 -14.19
N LEU A 125 7.39 0.12 -14.97
CA LEU A 125 6.38 1.09 -14.51
C LEU A 125 5.47 0.54 -13.39
N ILE A 126 5.38 -0.78 -13.26
CA ILE A 126 4.66 -1.45 -12.17
C ILE A 126 5.45 -1.32 -10.86
N GLY A 127 6.78 -1.22 -10.94
CA GLY A 127 7.65 -1.02 -9.78
C GLY A 127 7.42 0.30 -9.06
N SER A 128 7.18 1.40 -9.80
CA SER A 128 6.87 2.70 -9.19
C SER A 128 5.50 2.71 -8.49
N ALA A 129 4.59 1.81 -8.86
CA ALA A 129 3.29 1.67 -8.19
C ALA A 129 3.39 1.00 -6.81
N GLY A 130 4.57 0.53 -6.41
CA GLY A 130 4.82 -0.03 -5.07
C GLY A 130 4.77 1.00 -3.93
N VAL A 131 4.83 2.30 -4.25
CA VAL A 131 4.57 3.35 -3.26
C VAL A 131 3.09 3.29 -2.86
N SER A 132 2.82 3.18 -1.56
CA SER A 132 1.51 2.88 -0.96
C SER A 132 0.46 4.00 -1.05
N ALA A 133 0.44 4.77 -2.15
CA ALA A 133 -0.56 5.79 -2.43
C ALA A 133 -1.73 5.17 -3.22
N VAL A 134 -2.65 4.51 -2.51
CA VAL A 134 -3.80 3.84 -3.10
C VAL A 134 -4.92 4.86 -3.44
N PRO A 135 -5.60 4.76 -4.60
CA PRO A 135 -5.24 4.01 -5.82
C PRO A 135 -4.33 4.82 -6.77
N MET A 136 -3.93 6.04 -6.39
CA MET A 136 -3.33 7.01 -7.30
C MET A 136 -1.96 6.60 -7.85
N ALA A 137 -1.09 5.92 -7.09
CA ALA A 137 0.20 5.45 -7.60
C ALA A 137 0.03 4.52 -8.82
N ALA A 138 -0.91 3.58 -8.74
CA ALA A 138 -1.23 2.69 -9.85
C ALA A 138 -1.85 3.46 -11.05
N ARG A 139 -2.66 4.49 -10.78
CA ARG A 139 -3.20 5.38 -11.84
C ARG A 139 -2.11 6.21 -12.52
N VAL A 140 -1.13 6.72 -11.78
CA VAL A 140 0.00 7.46 -12.36
C VAL A 140 0.83 6.54 -13.26
N SER A 141 1.15 5.33 -12.81
CA SER A 141 1.82 4.33 -13.65
C SER A 141 1.01 3.97 -14.90
N GLN A 142 -0.33 3.88 -14.79
CA GLN A 142 -1.23 3.69 -15.94
C GLN A 142 -1.15 4.84 -16.94
N VAL A 143 -1.23 6.10 -16.47
CA VAL A 143 -1.17 7.28 -17.33
C VAL A 143 0.16 7.35 -18.08
N VAL A 144 1.28 7.08 -17.40
CA VAL A 144 2.60 7.05 -18.03
C VAL A 144 2.71 5.90 -19.03
N GLY A 145 2.21 4.70 -18.68
CA GLY A 145 2.17 3.56 -19.59
C GLY A 145 1.34 3.82 -20.85
N GLN A 146 0.20 4.50 -20.72
CA GLN A 146 -0.65 4.86 -21.85
C GLN A 146 -0.06 5.94 -22.74
N LYS A 147 0.74 6.87 -22.19
CA LYS A 147 1.45 7.87 -23.00
C LYS A 147 2.45 7.22 -23.96
N GLU A 148 3.10 6.15 -23.53
CA GLU A 148 4.05 5.42 -24.37
C GLU A 148 3.38 4.34 -25.25
N ASN A 149 2.30 3.70 -24.79
CA ASN A 149 1.49 2.75 -25.57
C ASN A 149 0.02 2.81 -25.15
N PRO A 150 -0.87 3.41 -25.96
CA PRO A 150 -2.29 3.55 -25.65
C PRO A 150 -3.05 2.24 -25.43
N LYS A 151 -2.54 1.11 -25.96
CA LYS A 151 -3.15 -0.22 -25.78
C LYS A 151 -2.70 -0.94 -24.51
N ASN A 152 -1.69 -0.42 -23.79
CA ASN A 152 -1.17 -1.08 -22.59
C ASN A 152 -1.92 -0.61 -21.34
N PHE A 153 -2.73 -1.50 -20.77
CA PHE A 153 -3.46 -1.26 -19.53
C PHE A 153 -2.74 -1.94 -18.35
N LEU A 154 -2.01 -1.14 -17.59
CA LEU A 154 -1.23 -1.52 -16.41
C LEU A 154 -2.01 -1.44 -15.10
N LEU A 155 -3.13 -0.72 -15.04
CA LEU A 155 -3.83 -0.43 -13.77
C LEU A 155 -4.13 -1.70 -12.96
N MET A 156 -4.65 -2.75 -13.59
CA MET A 156 -5.00 -4.00 -12.91
C MET A 156 -3.78 -4.73 -12.34
N HIS A 157 -2.63 -4.62 -13.01
CA HIS A 157 -1.37 -5.23 -12.60
C HIS A 157 -0.63 -4.39 -11.56
N ALA A 158 -0.69 -3.06 -11.70
CA ALA A 158 -0.05 -2.09 -10.82
C ALA A 158 -0.73 -1.99 -9.44
N MET A 159 -2.00 -2.40 -9.32
CA MET A 159 -2.68 -2.50 -8.04
C MET A 159 -2.05 -3.55 -7.10
N GLY A 160 -1.44 -4.61 -7.64
CA GLY A 160 -0.76 -5.65 -6.85
C GLY A 160 0.36 -5.08 -5.99
N PRO A 161 1.41 -4.48 -6.58
CA PRO A 161 2.48 -3.82 -5.84
C PRO A 161 1.98 -2.68 -4.94
N ASN A 162 0.93 -1.95 -5.33
CA ASN A 162 0.40 -0.87 -4.50
C ASN A 162 -0.18 -1.41 -3.18
N VAL A 163 -0.96 -2.49 -3.24
CA VAL A 163 -1.46 -3.18 -2.04
C VAL A 163 -0.31 -3.81 -1.24
N ALA A 164 0.68 -4.40 -1.92
CA ALA A 164 1.87 -4.92 -1.26
C ALA A 164 2.65 -3.83 -0.52
N GLY A 165 2.72 -2.62 -1.07
CA GLY A 165 3.31 -1.45 -0.43
C GLY A 165 2.61 -1.06 0.87
N VAL A 166 1.28 -1.08 0.91
CA VAL A 166 0.51 -0.81 2.15
C VAL A 166 0.87 -1.82 3.25
N ILE A 167 0.92 -3.11 2.90
CA ILE A 167 1.28 -4.18 3.83
C ILE A 167 2.75 -4.03 4.27
N GLY A 168 3.65 -3.76 3.33
CA GLY A 168 5.08 -3.57 3.59
C GLY A 168 5.35 -2.39 4.53
N SER A 169 4.65 -1.27 4.36
CA SER A 169 4.75 -0.11 5.26
C SER A 169 4.30 -0.44 6.69
N ALA A 170 3.23 -1.22 6.85
CA ALA A 170 2.76 -1.67 8.16
C ALA A 170 3.77 -2.61 8.86
N ILE A 171 4.39 -3.52 8.10
CA ILE A 171 5.44 -4.41 8.61
C ILE A 171 6.68 -3.60 9.01
N ALA A 172 7.14 -2.69 8.14
CA ALA A 172 8.28 -1.83 8.44
C ALA A 172 8.04 -0.98 9.71
N ALA A 173 6.84 -0.40 9.84
CA ALA A 173 6.45 0.31 11.06
C ALA A 173 6.48 -0.60 12.29
N GLY A 174 5.97 -1.83 12.19
CA GLY A 174 6.03 -2.79 13.30
C GLY A 174 7.46 -3.20 13.68
N VAL A 175 8.35 -3.39 12.70
CA VAL A 175 9.78 -3.63 12.97
C VAL A 175 10.40 -2.43 13.68
N PHE A 176 10.15 -1.20 13.20
CA PHE A 176 10.64 0.00 13.87
C PHE A 176 10.08 0.15 15.30
N LEU A 177 8.81 -0.16 15.51
CA LEU A 177 8.24 -0.21 16.86
C LEU A 177 9.02 -1.20 17.72
N SER A 178 9.24 -2.45 17.26
CA SER A 178 10.00 -3.43 18.05
C SER A 178 11.46 -3.04 18.32
N LEU A 179 12.07 -2.20 17.49
CA LEU A 179 13.45 -1.74 17.68
C LEU A 179 13.54 -0.51 18.60
N PHE A 180 12.49 0.30 18.67
CA PHE A 180 12.48 1.59 19.37
C PHE A 180 11.48 1.69 20.54
N SER A 181 10.71 0.62 20.81
CA SER A 181 9.86 0.45 22.00
C SER A 181 10.55 -0.41 23.04
#